data_AF-A0A968F7C5-F1
#
_entry.id   AF-A0A968F7C5-F1
#
_cell.length_a   1.000
_cell.length_b   1.000
_cell.length_c   1.000
_cell.angle_alpha   90.00
_cell.angle_beta   90.00
_cell.angle_gamma   90.00
#
_symmetry.space_group_name_H-M   'P 1'
#
loop_
_entity.id
_entity.type
_entity.pdbx_description
1 polymer ?
#
loop_
_entity_poly.entity_id
_entity_poly.type
_entity_poly.pdbx_seq_one_letter_code
_entity_poly.pdbx_strand_id
1 'polypeptide(L)' 'MRAKDQSISGRSRFLSEKGGAPGPVAYWMSRDQRVQDNWALLFARDIAFERKQPLCVVFTLVPAFLGATIRQY' A
#
# COMPACT_ATOMS: atom_id res chain seq x y z
N MET A 1 8.82 -18.00 12.15
CA MET A 1 9.26 -16.59 12.24
C MET A 1 9.96 -16.24 10.92
N ARG A 2 9.31 -15.53 9.98
CA ARG A 2 10.01 -15.03 8.78
C ARG A 2 10.83 -13.80 9.19
N ALA A 3 12.12 -13.82 8.87
CA ALA A 3 12.97 -12.65 8.99
C ALA A 3 12.33 -11.48 8.23
N LYS A 4 12.38 -10.26 8.80
CA LYS A 4 11.98 -9.05 8.07
C LYS A 4 12.79 -9.02 6.79
N ASP A 5 12.11 -9.06 5.64
CA ASP A 5 12.77 -9.01 4.35
C ASP A 5 13.53 -7.68 4.24
N GLN A 6 14.85 -7.78 4.27
CA GLN A 6 15.76 -6.63 4.31
C GLN A 6 15.63 -5.76 3.05
N SER A 7 15.04 -6.29 1.96
CA SER A 7 14.78 -5.55 0.72
C SER A 7 13.69 -4.48 0.85
N ILE A 8 12.77 -4.61 1.81
CA ILE A 8 11.68 -3.64 2.01
C ILE A 8 12.17 -2.40 2.77
N SER A 9 13.16 -2.55 3.65
CA SER A 9 13.65 -1.45 4.50
C SER A 9 14.19 -0.25 3.72
N GLY A 10 14.75 -0.46 2.52
CA GLY A 10 15.22 0.61 1.63
C GLY A 10 14.16 1.19 0.70
N ARG A 11 12.92 0.67 0.73
CA ARG A 11 11.83 1.01 -0.20
C ARG A 11 10.64 1.68 0.46
N SER A 12 10.64 1.82 1.79
CA SER A 12 9.60 2.50 2.55
C SER A 12 10.11 3.81 3.14
N ARG A 13 9.26 4.84 3.17
CA ARG A 13 9.49 6.08 3.94
C ARG A 13 8.23 6.46 4.71
N PHE A 14 8.38 6.94 5.94
CA PHE A 14 7.26 7.52 6.69
C PHE A 14 6.91 8.90 6.12
N LEU A 15 5.61 9.16 5.93
CA LEU A 15 5.09 10.45 5.46
C LEU A 15 4.52 11.31 6.59
N SER A 16 4.15 10.69 7.72
CA SER A 16 3.57 11.36 8.88
C SER A 16 3.95 10.60 10.16
N GLU A 17 4.15 11.34 11.25
CA GLU A 17 4.51 10.81 12.57
C GLU A 17 3.29 10.45 13.43
N LYS A 18 2.07 10.73 12.97
CA LYS A 18 0.87 10.35 13.71
C LYS A 18 0.78 8.82 13.80
N GLY A 19 0.79 8.31 15.03
CA GLY A 19 0.57 6.90 15.32
C GLY A 19 -0.77 6.42 14.75
N GLY A 20 -0.78 5.20 14.21
CA GLY A 20 -2.01 4.59 13.69
C GLY A 20 -2.96 4.18 14.83
N ALA A 21 -4.27 4.36 14.61
CA ALA A 21 -5.29 3.79 15.48
C ALA A 21 -5.42 2.27 15.27
N PRO A 22 -6.01 1.53 16.22
CA PRO A 22 -6.40 0.14 16.00
C PRO A 22 -7.34 0.02 14.80
N GLY A 23 -7.10 -0.97 13.94
CA GLY A 23 -7.93 -1.23 12.77
C GLY A 23 -7.16 -1.81 11.59
N PRO A 24 -7.84 -2.05 10.46
CA PRO A 24 -7.23 -2.59 9.26
C PRO A 24 -6.09 -1.72 8.74
N VAL A 25 -5.05 -2.36 8.21
CA VAL A 25 -4.05 -1.66 7.41
C VAL A 25 -4.64 -1.42 6.03
N ALA A 26 -4.66 -0.16 5.59
CA ALA A 26 -5.13 0.20 4.25
C ALA A 26 -3.94 0.47 3.33
N TYR A 27 -3.80 -0.30 2.26
CA TYR A 27 -2.93 0.03 1.14
C TYR A 27 -3.70 0.86 0.11
N TRP A 28 -3.38 2.15 0.04
CA TRP A 28 -3.89 3.01 -1.03
C TRP A 28 -3.13 2.74 -2.33
N MET A 29 -3.75 1.95 -3.20
CA MET A 29 -3.23 1.65 -4.53
C MET A 29 -3.52 2.81 -5.47
N SER A 30 -2.48 3.30 -6.14
CA SER A 30 -2.59 4.38 -7.14
C SER A 30 -1.77 4.04 -8.38
N ARG A 31 -0.44 3.97 -8.26
CA ARG A 31 0.47 3.71 -9.39
C ARG A 31 0.58 2.23 -9.77
N ASP A 32 0.87 1.37 -8.81
CA ASP A 32 1.14 -0.06 -9.06
C ASP A 32 -0.15 -0.90 -8.98
N GLN A 33 -0.95 -0.86 -10.05
CA GLN A 33 -2.23 -1.58 -10.16
C GLN A 33 -2.05 -3.08 -10.46
N ARG A 34 -1.29 -3.77 -9.61
CA ARG A 34 -1.04 -5.22 -9.69
C ARG A 34 -0.94 -5.83 -8.31
N VAL A 35 -1.29 -7.11 -8.21
CA VAL A 35 -1.19 -7.89 -6.97
C VAL A 35 0.17 -8.56 -6.84
N GLN A 36 0.66 -9.18 -7.91
CA GLN A 36 1.97 -9.82 -7.95
C GLN A 36 3.08 -8.77 -8.05
N ASP A 37 4.23 -9.05 -7.42
CA ASP A 37 5.44 -8.21 -7.47
C ASP A 37 5.18 -6.73 -7.14
N ASN A 38 4.35 -6.50 -6.12
CA ASN A 38 4.01 -5.19 -5.59
C ASN A 38 4.64 -4.99 -4.21
N TRP A 39 5.76 -4.26 -4.17
CA TRP A 39 6.51 -3.99 -2.93
C TRP A 39 5.68 -3.23 -1.89
N ALA A 40 4.82 -2.31 -2.31
CA ALA A 40 3.97 -1.56 -1.39
C ALA A 40 2.91 -2.47 -0.75
N LEU A 41 2.33 -3.40 -1.53
CA LEU A 41 1.39 -4.38 -1.02
C LEU A 41 2.05 -5.39 -0.06
N LEU A 42 3.27 -5.86 -0.39
CA LEU A 42 4.05 -6.74 0.49
C LEU A 42 4.36 -6.05 1.82
N PHE A 43 4.78 -4.78 1.78
CA PHE A 43 5.03 -4.00 2.99
C PHE A 43 3.76 -3.80 3.82
N ALA A 44 2.63 -3.46 3.19
CA ALA A 44 1.35 -3.29 3.89
C ALA A 44 0.89 -4.59 4.56
N ARG A 45 1.07 -5.75 3.90
CA ARG A 45 0.82 -7.08 4.47
C ARG A 45 1.67 -7.34 5.71
N ASP A 46 2.96 -7.02 5.65
CA ASP A 46 3.88 -7.26 6.77
C ASP A 46 3.49 -6.41 7.99
N ILE A 47 3.08 -5.15 7.78
CA ILE A 47 2.51 -4.31 8.84
C ILE A 47 1.22 -4.93 9.41
N ALA A 48 0.34 -5.44 8.55
CA ALA A 48 -0.92 -6.05 8.96
C ALA A 48 -0.68 -7.31 9.83
N PHE A 49 0.30 -8.14 9.45
CA PHE A 49 0.72 -9.29 10.25
C PHE A 49 1.33 -8.89 11.58
N GLU A 50 2.24 -7.90 11.61
CA GLU A 50 2.83 -7.39 12.85
C GLU A 50 1.77 -6.87 13.82
N ARG A 51 0.73 -6.21 13.29
CA ARG A 51 -0.39 -5.65 14.09
C ARG A 51 -1.50 -6.66 14.38
N LYS A 52 -1.46 -7.84 13.77
CA LYS A 52 -2.56 -8.84 13.78
C LYS A 52 -3.90 -8.21 13.37
N GLN A 53 -3.88 -7.39 12.33
CA GLN A 53 -5.05 -6.72 11.78
C GLN A 53 -5.29 -7.16 10.33
N PRO A 54 -6.52 -7.04 9.80
CA PRO A 54 -6.78 -7.26 8.39
C PRO A 54 -6.03 -6.26 7.50
N LEU A 55 -5.79 -6.65 6.24
CA LEU A 55 -5.29 -5.77 5.18
C LEU A 55 -6.43 -5.51 4.19
N CYS A 56 -6.65 -4.25 3.82
CA CYS A 56 -7.51 -3.87 2.71
C CYS A 56 -6.73 -3.10 1.64
N VAL A 57 -7.14 -3.26 0.39
CA VAL A 57 -6.64 -2.49 -0.75
C VAL A 57 -7.71 -1.47 -1.14
N VAL A 58 -7.32 -0.21 -1.24
CA VAL A 58 -8.22 0.89 -1.59
C VAL A 58 -7.70 1.55 -2.86
N PHE A 59 -8.58 1.76 -3.83
CA PHE A 59 -8.28 2.49 -5.06
C PHE A 59 -9.28 3.64 -5.20
N THR A 60 -8.79 4.84 -5.53
CA THR A 60 -9.62 6.01 -5.77
C THR A 60 -9.65 6.33 -7.25
N LEU A 61 -10.83 6.14 -7.87
CA LEU A 61 -11.08 6.60 -9.22
C LEU A 61 -11.41 8.09 -9.19
N VAL A 62 -10.59 8.91 -9.87
CA VAL A 62 -10.84 10.34 -10.00
C VAL A 62 -11.67 10.61 -11.27
N PRO A 63 -12.60 11.59 -11.24
CA PRO A 63 -13.44 11.90 -12.41
C PRO A 63 -12.64 12.35 -13.64
N ALA A 64 -11.52 13.03 -13.41
CA ALA A 64 -10.60 13.51 -14.44
C ALA A 64 -9.17 13.33 -13.94
N PHE A 65 -8.27 12.79 -14.77
CA PHE A 65 -6.89 12.54 -14.40
C PHE A 65 -5.93 13.21 -15.40
N LEU A 66 -5.38 14.38 -15.06
CA LEU A 66 -4.31 15.06 -15.82
C LEU A 66 -4.50 15.11 -17.36
N GLY A 67 -5.73 15.30 -17.84
CA GLY A 67 -6.02 15.35 -19.28
C GLY A 67 -6.07 13.97 -19.97
N ALA A 68 -6.17 12.88 -19.21
CA ALA A 68 -6.31 11.53 -19.73
C ALA A 68 -7.56 11.40 -20.61
N THR A 69 -7.36 10.79 -21.78
CA THR A 69 -8.42 10.36 -22.69
C THR A 69 -9.02 9.03 -22.22
N ILE A 70 -10.17 8.64 -22.77
CA ILE A 70 -10.90 7.42 -22.39
C ILE A 70 -10.01 6.16 -22.41
N ARG A 71 -9.05 6.07 -23.35
CA ARG A 71 -8.18 4.88 -23.49
C ARG A 71 -7.00 4.85 -22.51
N GLN A 72 -6.80 5.90 -21.72
CA GLN A 72 -5.69 6.05 -20.78
C GLN A 72 -6.08 5.75 -19.33
N TYR A 73 -7.37 5.52 -19.07
CA TYR A 73 -7.89 4.99 -17.81
C TYR A 73 -7.83 3.46 -17.80
#